data_AF-A0A6C0C572-F1
#
_entry.id   AF-A0A6C0C572-F1
#
_cell.length_a   1.000
_cell.length_b   1.000
_cell.length_c   1.000
_cell.angle_alpha   90.00
_cell.angle_beta   90.00
_cell.angle_gamma   90.00
#
_symmetry.space_group_name_H-M   'P 1'
#
loop_
_entity.id
_entity.type
_entity.pdbx_description
1 polymer ?
#
loop_
_entity_poly.entity_id
_entity_poly.type
_entity_poly.pdbx_seq_one_letter_code
_entity_poly.pdbx_strand_id
1 'polypeptide(L)'
;MSELIDREAAMLIGKKKLETNDFLQDLSELLEDKKFKKFFDKHMSNWMDIKCSITYMHLYQQFTIKYQELNNEELDKNLVIYLISKIMRDRTLRPWSINTVDKMLNNKNMDFFQEFETIMLANKEIKMLTLK
;
A
#
# COMPACT_ATOMS: atom_id res chain seq x y z
N MET A 1 37.56 -9.24 -3.10
CA MET A 1 37.98 -9.07 -4.52
C MET A 1 36.72 -8.87 -5.34
N SER A 2 36.53 -7.73 -6.00
CA SER A 2 35.47 -7.62 -7.01
C SER A 2 36.04 -8.10 -8.34
N GLU A 3 35.59 -9.25 -8.82
CA GLU A 3 35.81 -9.61 -10.23
C GLU A 3 35.03 -8.61 -11.07
N LEU A 4 35.74 -7.87 -11.92
CA LEU A 4 35.12 -7.04 -12.94
C LEU A 4 34.48 -7.98 -13.96
N ILE A 5 33.14 -8.07 -13.92
CA ILE A 5 32.35 -8.81 -14.91
C ILE A 5 32.15 -7.90 -16.14
N ASP A 6 32.34 -8.44 -17.33
CA ASP A 6 32.06 -7.70 -18.56
C ASP A 6 30.56 -7.44 -18.74
N ARG A 7 30.21 -6.40 -19.51
CA ARG A 7 28.82 -5.96 -19.68
C ARG A 7 27.91 -7.05 -20.26
N GLU A 8 28.40 -7.86 -21.21
CA GLU A 8 27.59 -8.88 -21.88
C GLU A 8 27.30 -10.05 -20.93
N ALA A 9 28.30 -10.50 -20.18
CA ALA A 9 28.11 -11.48 -19.12
C ALA A 9 27.14 -10.96 -18.04
N ALA A 10 27.24 -9.70 -17.63
CA ALA A 10 26.31 -9.09 -16.68
C ALA A 10 24.87 -9.09 -17.22
N MET A 11 24.67 -8.78 -18.50
CA MET A 11 23.36 -8.82 -19.14
C MET A 11 22.78 -10.24 -19.19
N LEU A 12 23.60 -11.25 -19.50
CA LEU A 12 23.16 -12.64 -19.53
C LEU A 12 22.75 -13.13 -18.14
N ILE A 13 23.50 -12.77 -17.10
CA ILE A 13 23.15 -13.04 -15.71
C ILE A 13 21.83 -12.36 -15.34
N GLY A 14 21.65 -11.09 -15.73
CA GLY A 14 20.41 -10.34 -15.50
C GLY A 14 19.19 -11.00 -16.15
N LYS A 15 19.32 -11.40 -17.42
CA LYS A 15 18.26 -12.12 -18.15
C LYS A 15 17.87 -13.41 -17.44
N LYS A 16 18.86 -14.23 -17.06
CA LYS A 16 18.62 -15.47 -16.32
C LYS A 16 17.93 -15.23 -14.96
N LYS A 17 18.28 -14.15 -14.26
CA LYS A 17 17.62 -13.77 -13.00
C LYS A 17 16.15 -13.39 -13.21
N LEU A 18 15.84 -12.63 -14.26
CA LEU A 18 14.46 -12.27 -14.59
C LEU A 18 13.62 -13.52 -14.94
N GLU A 19 14.19 -14.49 -15.67
CA GLU A 19 13.49 -15.72 -16.04
C GLU A 19 13.21 -16.68 -14.86
N THR A 20 13.88 -16.50 -13.72
CA THR A 20 13.86 -17.47 -12.61
C THR A 20 13.42 -16.89 -11.26
N ASN A 21 13.17 -15.59 -11.20
CA ASN A 21 12.85 -14.90 -9.95
C ASN A 21 11.64 -13.99 -10.14
N ASP A 22 10.47 -14.47 -9.72
CA ASP A 22 9.18 -13.78 -9.83
C ASP A 22 9.23 -12.37 -9.24
N PHE A 23 9.87 -12.19 -8.08
CA PHE A 23 10.00 -10.86 -7.47
C PHE A 23 10.77 -9.88 -8.36
N LEU A 24 11.89 -10.29 -8.96
CA LEU A 24 12.68 -9.42 -9.84
C LEU A 24 11.94 -9.14 -11.15
N GLN A 25 11.18 -10.11 -11.65
CA GLN A 25 10.30 -9.93 -12.79
C GLN A 25 9.24 -8.85 -12.48
N ASP A 26 8.43 -9.07 -11.43
CA ASP A 26 7.39 -8.12 -10.99
C ASP A 26 7.96 -6.72 -10.75
N LEU A 27 9.11 -6.65 -10.09
CA LEU A 27 9.79 -5.38 -9.81
C LEU A 27 10.18 -4.66 -11.11
N SER A 28 10.74 -5.38 -12.08
CA SER A 28 11.15 -4.79 -13.36
C SER A 28 9.95 -4.29 -14.16
N GLU A 29 8.90 -5.11 -14.26
CA GLU A 29 7.67 -4.77 -15.00
C GLU A 29 6.96 -3.57 -14.35
N LEU A 30 6.88 -3.53 -13.02
CA LEU A 30 6.28 -2.42 -12.28
C LEU A 30 7.05 -1.11 -12.47
N LEU A 31 8.39 -1.15 -12.44
CA LEU A 31 9.22 0.04 -12.61
C LEU A 31 9.29 0.53 -14.07
N GLU A 32 9.00 -0.34 -15.03
CA GLU A 32 8.84 0.01 -16.44
C GLU A 32 7.45 0.56 -16.78
N ASP A 33 6.42 0.30 -15.95
CA ASP A 33 5.11 0.93 -16.11
C ASP A 33 5.19 2.46 -15.94
N LYS A 34 4.76 3.18 -16.98
CA LYS A 34 4.86 4.63 -17.03
C LYS A 34 4.04 5.33 -15.96
N LYS A 35 2.89 4.78 -15.56
CA LYS A 35 2.03 5.40 -14.54
C LYS A 35 2.64 5.22 -13.16
N PHE A 36 3.10 4.01 -12.84
CA PHE A 36 3.79 3.72 -11.59
C PHE A 36 5.08 4.52 -11.48
N LYS A 37 5.91 4.55 -12.52
CA LYS A 37 7.14 5.35 -12.54
C LYS A 37 6.88 6.82 -12.21
N LYS A 38 5.89 7.44 -12.87
CA LYS A 38 5.48 8.82 -12.59
C LYS A 38 4.98 9.00 -11.15
N PHE A 39 4.26 8.02 -10.61
CA PHE A 39 3.80 8.03 -9.23
C PHE A 39 4.99 7.95 -8.25
N PHE A 40 5.90 7.00 -8.48
CA PHE A 40 7.10 6.76 -7.69
C PHE A 40 7.98 8.02 -7.64
N ASP A 41 8.31 8.59 -8.79
CA ASP A 41 9.14 9.80 -8.91
C ASP A 41 8.54 10.99 -8.14
N LYS A 42 7.21 11.10 -8.09
CA LYS A 42 6.50 12.22 -7.46
C LYS A 42 6.24 12.03 -5.97
N HIS A 43 5.98 10.80 -5.53
CA HIS A 43 5.41 10.50 -4.21
C HIS A 43 6.27 9.57 -3.34
N MET A 44 7.45 9.17 -3.82
CA MET A 44 8.38 8.28 -3.12
C MET A 44 9.82 8.81 -3.12
N SER A 45 9.97 10.15 -3.03
CA SER A 45 11.27 10.84 -3.15
C SER A 45 12.21 10.67 -1.95
N ASN A 46 11.66 10.32 -0.78
CA ASN A 46 12.40 10.09 0.45
C ASN A 46 11.69 9.04 1.31
N TRP A 47 12.34 8.57 2.38
CA TRP A 47 11.83 7.48 3.20
C TRP A 47 10.49 7.77 3.87
N MET A 48 10.24 9.03 4.26
CA MET A 48 8.98 9.43 4.88
C MET A 48 7.83 9.39 3.85
N ASP A 49 8.09 9.89 2.64
CA ASP A 49 7.13 9.85 1.53
C ASP A 49 6.83 8.41 1.11
N ILE A 50 7.86 7.55 1.04
CA ILE A 50 7.72 6.13 0.76
C ILE A 50 6.81 5.47 1.79
N LYS A 51 7.08 5.68 3.08
CA LYS A 51 6.23 5.13 4.16
C LYS A 51 4.79 5.60 4.04
N CYS A 52 4.57 6.91 3.86
CA CYS A 52 3.22 7.44 3.70
C CYS A 52 2.50 6.82 2.49
N SER A 53 3.15 6.76 1.33
CA SER A 53 2.57 6.22 0.11
C SER A 53 2.22 4.73 0.25
N ILE A 54 3.14 3.93 0.81
CA ILE A 54 2.92 2.50 1.06
C ILE A 54 1.80 2.29 2.08
N THR A 55 1.73 3.09 3.15
CA THR A 55 0.62 3.04 4.11
C THR A 55 -0.72 3.23 3.40
N TYR A 56 -0.87 4.26 2.56
CA TYR A 56 -2.15 4.49 1.87
C TYR A 56 -2.47 3.43 0.82
N MET A 57 -1.47 2.86 0.15
CA MET A 57 -1.67 1.70 -0.74
C MET A 57 -2.20 0.49 0.02
N HIS A 58 -1.61 0.17 1.17
CA HIS A 58 -2.11 -0.90 2.04
C HIS A 58 -3.53 -0.62 2.49
N LEU A 59 -3.82 0.59 2.97
CA LEU A 59 -5.16 0.96 3.40
C LEU A 59 -6.19 0.84 2.27
N TYR A 60 -5.86 1.29 1.06
CA TYR A 60 -6.72 1.16 -0.11
C TYR A 60 -7.12 -0.30 -0.35
N GLN A 61 -6.12 -1.20 -0.39
CA GLN A 61 -6.34 -2.62 -0.61
C GLN A 61 -7.18 -3.24 0.51
N GLN A 62 -6.83 -2.92 1.76
CA GLN A 62 -7.55 -3.37 2.94
C GLN A 62 -9.02 -2.94 2.87
N PHE A 63 -9.32 -1.68 2.53
CA PHE A 63 -10.70 -1.18 2.46
C PHE A 63 -11.52 -1.97 1.44
N THR A 64 -10.90 -2.25 0.29
CA THR A 64 -11.53 -3.00 -0.79
C THR A 64 -11.83 -4.45 -0.37
N ILE A 65 -10.84 -5.13 0.24
CA ILE A 65 -10.99 -6.52 0.69
C ILE A 65 -12.08 -6.64 1.75
N LYS A 66 -12.00 -5.85 2.83
CA LYS A 66 -12.96 -5.95 3.95
C LYS A 66 -14.38 -5.62 3.50
N TYR A 67 -14.54 -4.63 2.64
CA TYR A 67 -15.87 -4.28 2.13
C TYR A 67 -16.47 -5.39 1.28
N GLN A 68 -15.68 -6.02 0.41
CA GLN A 68 -16.10 -7.19 -0.37
C GLN A 68 -16.47 -8.36 0.55
N GLU A 69 -15.70 -8.63 1.60
CA GLU A 69 -16.01 -9.68 2.58
C GLU A 69 -17.34 -9.44 3.31
N LEU A 70 -17.64 -8.19 3.65
CA LEU A 70 -18.84 -7.84 4.43
C LEU A 70 -20.11 -7.70 3.58
N ASN A 71 -19.99 -7.24 2.34
CA ASN A 71 -21.13 -6.87 1.49
C ASN A 71 -21.27 -7.73 0.24
N ASN A 72 -20.27 -8.58 -0.05
CA ASN A 72 -20.16 -9.34 -1.30
C ASN A 72 -20.22 -8.44 -2.56
N GLU A 73 -19.77 -7.20 -2.43
CA GLU A 73 -19.79 -6.16 -3.47
C GLU A 73 -18.46 -5.41 -3.50
N GLU A 74 -18.06 -4.92 -4.68
CA GLU A 74 -16.83 -4.14 -4.84
C GLU A 74 -17.02 -2.75 -4.23
N LEU A 75 -16.02 -2.29 -3.47
CA LEU A 75 -16.03 -0.96 -2.89
C LEU A 75 -15.78 0.10 -3.98
N ASP A 76 -16.72 1.05 -4.12
CA ASP A 76 -16.55 2.18 -5.04
C ASP A 76 -15.26 2.96 -4.72
N LYS A 77 -14.39 3.10 -5.73
CA LYS A 77 -13.09 3.79 -5.60
C LYS A 77 -13.22 5.20 -5.01
N ASN A 78 -14.29 5.94 -5.31
CA ASN A 78 -14.50 7.30 -4.80
C ASN A 78 -14.73 7.28 -3.30
N LEU A 79 -15.39 6.23 -2.79
CA LEU A 79 -15.54 6.02 -1.36
C LEU A 79 -14.18 5.74 -0.72
N VAL A 80 -13.36 4.84 -1.29
CA VAL A 80 -12.00 4.58 -0.79
C VAL A 80 -11.16 5.85 -0.71
N ILE A 81 -11.18 6.64 -1.79
CA ILE A 81 -10.43 7.91 -1.85
C ILE A 81 -10.95 8.91 -0.81
N TYR A 82 -12.25 8.98 -0.57
CA TYR A 82 -12.81 9.79 0.51
C TYR A 82 -12.24 9.36 1.87
N LEU A 83 -12.15 8.05 2.15
CA LEU A 83 -11.65 7.54 3.45
C LEU A 83 -10.18 7.87 3.65
N ILE A 84 -9.37 7.59 2.63
CA ILE A 84 -7.94 7.91 2.65
C ILE A 84 -7.75 9.41 2.83
N SER A 85 -8.53 10.26 2.15
CA SER A 85 -8.43 11.72 2.28
C SER A 85 -8.73 12.21 3.70
N LYS A 86 -9.65 11.55 4.41
CA LYS A 86 -9.96 11.84 5.81
C LYS A 86 -8.79 11.49 6.71
N ILE A 87 -8.24 10.28 6.58
CA ILE A 87 -7.05 9.84 7.32
C ILE A 87 -5.88 10.80 7.08
N MET A 88 -5.63 11.19 5.83
CA MET A 88 -4.53 12.08 5.45
C MET A 88 -4.63 13.47 6.08
N ARG A 89 -5.84 14.02 6.20
CA ARG A 89 -6.08 15.41 6.64
C ARG A 89 -6.17 15.53 8.16
N ASP A 90 -6.55 14.45 8.84
CA ASP A 90 -6.70 14.45 10.28
C ASP A 90 -5.34 14.27 10.99
N ARG A 91 -5.04 15.18 11.91
CA ARG A 91 -3.74 15.25 12.62
C ARG A 91 -3.53 14.09 13.60
N THR A 92 -4.60 13.40 13.99
CA THR A 92 -4.60 12.26 14.90
C THR A 92 -4.63 10.96 14.11
N LEU A 93 -5.53 10.84 13.12
CA LEU A 93 -5.66 9.64 12.30
C LEU A 93 -4.42 9.39 11.45
N ARG A 94 -3.80 10.42 10.88
CA ARG A 94 -2.61 10.25 10.04
C ARG A 94 -1.47 9.52 10.77
N PRO A 95 -0.94 10.00 11.92
CA PRO A 95 0.12 9.30 12.63
C PRO A 95 -0.36 7.98 13.23
N TRP A 96 -1.62 7.90 13.69
CA TRP A 96 -2.19 6.65 14.19
C TRP A 96 -2.20 5.57 13.09
N SER A 97 -2.71 5.86 11.90
CA SER A 97 -2.82 4.91 10.79
C SER A 97 -1.45 4.42 10.30
N ILE A 98 -0.44 5.29 10.23
CA ILE A 98 0.92 4.88 9.88
C ILE A 98 1.45 3.89 10.91
N ASN A 99 1.30 4.19 12.21
CA ASN A 99 1.76 3.32 13.29
C ASN A 99 0.98 1.99 13.34
N THR A 100 -0.34 2.02 13.12
CA THR A 100 -1.18 0.82 13.13
C THR A 100 -0.87 -0.08 11.95
N VAL A 101 -0.66 0.47 10.73
CA VAL A 101 -0.21 -0.33 9.58
C VAL A 101 1.17 -0.92 9.81
N ASP A 102 2.12 -0.15 10.35
CA ASP A 102 3.46 -0.66 10.69
C ASP A 102 3.38 -1.83 11.69
N LYS A 103 2.56 -1.69 12.75
CA LYS A 103 2.30 -2.78 13.70
C LYS A 103 1.63 -3.98 13.06
N MET A 104 0.65 -3.78 12.18
CA MET A 104 -0.06 -4.86 11.49
C MET A 104 0.87 -5.67 10.57
N LEU A 105 1.79 -5.00 9.87
CA LEU A 105 2.79 -5.68 9.02
C LEU A 105 3.82 -6.45 9.86
N ASN A 106 4.14 -5.96 11.06
CA ASN A 106 5.09 -6.60 11.97
C ASN A 106 4.46 -7.68 12.88
N ASN A 107 3.17 -7.57 13.20
CA ASN A 107 2.42 -8.45 14.09
C ASN A 107 1.08 -8.83 13.44
N LYS A 108 0.88 -10.12 13.14
CA LYS A 108 -0.30 -10.66 12.43
C LYS A 108 -1.66 -10.54 13.14
N ASN A 109 -1.73 -9.93 14.33
CA ASN A 109 -2.90 -9.98 15.22
C ASN A 109 -3.62 -8.63 15.42
N MET A 110 -3.43 -7.66 14.53
CA MET A 110 -4.09 -6.35 14.62
C MET A 110 -5.05 -6.14 13.45
N ASP A 111 -6.35 -5.95 13.74
CA ASP A 111 -7.37 -5.63 12.72
C ASP A 111 -7.53 -4.11 12.61
N PHE A 112 -6.89 -3.52 11.59
CA PHE A 112 -6.99 -2.08 11.30
C PHE A 112 -8.44 -1.60 11.21
N PHE A 113 -9.35 -2.41 10.62
CA PHE A 113 -10.73 -2.01 10.40
C PHE A 113 -11.49 -1.79 11.67
N GLN A 114 -11.35 -2.72 12.61
CA GLN A 114 -12.09 -2.68 13.86
C GLN A 114 -11.70 -1.43 14.66
N GLU A 115 -10.40 -1.12 14.73
CA GLU A 115 -9.94 0.10 15.40
C GLU A 115 -10.37 1.36 14.65
N PHE A 116 -10.23 1.38 13.32
CA PHE A 116 -10.62 2.52 12.49
C PHE A 116 -12.13 2.83 12.61
N GLU A 117 -12.98 1.81 12.52
CA GLU A 117 -14.43 1.96 12.67
C GLU A 117 -14.78 2.49 14.07
N THR A 118 -14.12 1.98 15.12
CA THR A 118 -14.31 2.47 16.50
C THR A 118 -14.01 3.97 16.60
N ILE A 119 -12.93 4.45 15.97
CA ILE A 119 -12.57 5.87 15.96
C ILE A 119 -13.59 6.70 15.17
N MET A 120 -14.01 6.22 13.99
CA MET A 120 -14.97 6.93 13.14
C MET A 120 -16.36 7.04 13.79
N LEU A 121 -16.80 5.99 14.49
CA LEU A 121 -18.04 5.98 15.28
C LEU A 121 -17.98 6.93 16.47
N ALA A 122 -16.86 6.94 17.21
CA ALA A 122 -16.66 7.85 18.33
C ALA A 122 -16.73 9.32 17.91
N ASN A 123 -16.24 9.64 16.70
CA ASN A 123 -16.29 10.98 16.14
C ASN A 123 -17.63 11.32 15.46
N LYS A 124 -18.63 10.43 15.51
CA LYS A 124 -19.95 10.55 14.87
C LYS A 124 -19.90 10.86 13.37
N GLU A 125 -18.78 10.58 12.70
CA GLU A 125 -18.59 11.03 11.33
C GLU A 125 -19.31 10.10 10.35
N ILE A 126 -19.20 8.78 10.52
CA ILE A 126 -19.76 7.84 9.55
C ILE A 126 -20.01 6.44 10.17
N LYS A 127 -21.17 5.83 9.90
CA LYS A 127 -21.39 4.37 9.97
C LYS A 127 -21.04 3.78 8.60
N MET A 128 -19.83 3.24 8.42
CA MET A 128 -19.34 2.87 7.07
C MET A 128 -19.46 1.42 6.70
N LEU A 129 -19.43 0.50 7.66
CA LEU A 129 -19.33 -0.93 7.38
C LEU A 129 -20.45 -1.73 8.06
N THR A 130 -21.50 -1.06 8.53
CA THR A 130 -22.69 -1.75 9.01
C THR A 130 -23.32 -2.52 7.85
N LEU A 131 -23.24 -3.84 7.96
CA LEU A 131 -24.12 -4.83 7.31
C LEU A 131 -25.49 -4.20 7.04
N LYS A 132 -25.96 -4.33 5.79
CA LYS A 132 -27.40 -4.31 5.57
C LYS A 132 -28.06 -5.43 6.37
#